data_AF-A0A6A2ZJ02-F1
#
_entry.id   AF-A0A6A2ZJ02-F1
#
_cell.length_a   1.000
_cell.length_b   1.000
_cell.length_c   1.000
_cell.angle_alpha   90.00
_cell.angle_beta   90.00
_cell.angle_gamma   90.00
#
_symmetry.space_group_name_H-M   'P 1'
#
loop_
_entity.id
_entity.type
_entity.pdbx_description
1 polymer ?
#
loop_
_entity_poly.entity_id
_entity_poly.type
_entity_poly.pdbx_seq_one_letter_code
_entity_poly.pdbx_strand_id
1 'polypeptide(L)'
;MHIDDLQALAPLWLSKTEEVREDRAHWVTNITGDIYGAGWTSEMYGYSFGAAEVGLRHKINDDLMIYPGYTPQLGVEPILLHYGLPFSVGNCSFAKLRHHEDGESYGIGSK
;
A
#
# COMPACT_ATOMS: atom_id res chain seq x y z
N MET A 1 4.52 -11.78 -14.60
CA MET A 1 4.71 -10.57 -15.43
C MET A 1 6.00 -10.78 -16.20
N HIS A 2 5.93 -10.71 -17.52
CA HIS A 2 7.08 -10.79 -18.41
C HIS A 2 7.72 -9.40 -18.57
N ILE A 3 8.93 -9.32 -19.13
CA ILE A 3 9.60 -8.02 -19.36
C ILE A 3 8.83 -7.16 -20.37
N ASP A 4 8.23 -7.78 -21.39
CA ASP A 4 7.45 -7.06 -22.41
C ASP A 4 6.20 -6.41 -21.80
N ASP A 5 5.55 -7.11 -20.85
CA ASP A 5 4.43 -6.57 -20.08
C ASP A 5 4.85 -5.29 -19.34
N LEU A 6 6.03 -5.33 -18.71
CA LEU A 6 6.56 -4.21 -17.94
C LEU A 6 6.92 -3.03 -18.86
N GLN A 7 7.50 -3.30 -20.04
CA GLN A 7 7.82 -2.26 -21.02
C GLN A 7 6.55 -1.56 -21.54
N ALA A 8 5.47 -2.31 -21.76
CA ALA A 8 4.18 -1.73 -22.14
C ALA A 8 3.52 -0.96 -21.00
N LEU A 9 3.57 -1.51 -19.78
CA LEU A 9 2.93 -0.92 -18.59
C LEU A 9 3.63 0.34 -18.09
N ALA A 10 4.97 0.35 -18.02
CA ALA A 10 5.74 1.41 -17.37
C ALA A 10 5.37 2.86 -17.81
N PRO A 11 5.27 3.18 -19.11
CA PRO A 11 4.89 4.54 -19.52
C PRO A 11 3.45 4.89 -19.12
N LEU A 12 2.53 3.91 -19.19
CA LEU A 12 1.13 4.12 -18.80
C LEU A 12 0.97 4.24 -17.29
N TRP A 13 1.72 3.48 -16.50
CA TRP A 13 1.69 3.61 -15.05
C TRP A 13 2.10 5.03 -14.63
N LEU A 14 3.18 5.58 -15.20
CA LEU A 14 3.59 6.96 -14.92
C LEU A 14 2.48 7.95 -15.32
N SER A 15 2.03 7.90 -16.59
CA SER A 15 1.02 8.83 -17.10
C SER A 15 -0.29 8.77 -16.30
N LYS A 16 -0.78 7.57 -15.96
CA LYS A 16 -2.00 7.40 -15.18
C LYS A 16 -1.82 7.84 -13.73
N THR A 17 -0.64 7.70 -13.16
CA THR A 17 -0.33 8.23 -11.83
C THR A 17 -0.42 9.76 -11.82
N GLU A 18 0.12 10.42 -12.85
CA GLU A 18 0.05 11.88 -13.00
C GLU A 18 -1.40 12.35 -13.20
N GLU A 19 -2.19 11.67 -14.05
CA GLU A 19 -3.62 11.97 -14.23
C GLU A 19 -4.40 11.90 -12.90
N VAL A 20 -4.23 10.83 -12.12
CA VAL A 20 -4.91 10.67 -10.82
C VAL A 20 -4.41 11.69 -9.78
N ARG A 21 -3.13 12.07 -9.85
CA ARG A 21 -2.55 13.06 -8.95
C ARG A 21 -3.04 14.48 -9.24
N GLU A 22 -3.28 14.82 -10.49
CA GLU A 22 -3.83 16.13 -10.83
C GLU A 22 -5.34 16.23 -10.55
N ASP A 23 -6.04 15.09 -10.49
CA ASP A 23 -7.47 15.03 -10.16
C ASP A 23 -7.76 15.14 -8.65
N ARG A 24 -7.37 16.29 -8.09
CA ARG A 24 -7.51 16.61 -6.66
C ARG A 24 -8.97 16.64 -6.18
N ALA A 25 -9.92 16.85 -7.09
CA ALA A 25 -11.34 16.87 -6.76
C ALA A 25 -11.84 15.51 -6.26
N HIS A 26 -11.19 14.42 -6.69
CA HIS A 26 -11.56 13.05 -6.35
C HIS A 26 -10.68 12.41 -5.27
N TRP A 27 -9.82 13.18 -4.61
CA TRP A 27 -9.04 12.72 -3.46
C TRP A 27 -9.87 12.51 -2.18
N VAL A 28 -11.20 12.66 -2.26
CA VAL A 28 -12.09 12.58 -1.11
C VAL A 28 -11.96 11.20 -0.43
N THR A 29 -11.70 11.26 0.88
CA THR A 29 -11.41 10.12 1.76
C THR A 29 -12.42 8.97 1.69
N ASN A 30 -13.66 9.27 1.33
CA ASN A 30 -14.77 8.32 1.37
C ASN A 30 -14.85 7.38 0.16
N ILE A 31 -14.08 7.62 -0.91
CA ILE A 31 -14.21 6.86 -2.17
C ILE A 31 -12.91 6.18 -2.58
N THR A 32 -11.76 6.82 -2.31
CA THR A 32 -10.45 6.38 -2.84
C THR A 32 -9.55 5.69 -1.83
N GLY A 33 -9.97 5.58 -0.56
CA GLY A 33 -9.11 5.08 0.51
C GLY A 33 -7.91 5.98 0.83
N ASP A 34 -7.83 7.17 0.23
CA ASP A 34 -6.87 8.20 0.61
C ASP A 34 -7.30 8.84 1.92
N ILE A 35 -6.99 8.17 3.04
CA ILE A 35 -7.32 8.65 4.38
C ILE A 35 -6.63 9.96 4.77
N TYR A 36 -5.66 10.42 3.97
CA TYR A 36 -4.89 11.64 4.22
C TYR A 36 -5.26 12.79 3.26
N GLY A 37 -6.05 12.52 2.21
CA GLY A 37 -6.37 13.49 1.16
C GLY A 37 -5.13 14.10 0.49
N ALA A 38 -4.05 13.32 0.40
CA ALA A 38 -2.72 13.79 -0.03
C ALA A 38 -2.31 13.28 -1.42
N GLY A 39 -3.19 12.53 -2.10
CA GLY A 39 -2.92 11.87 -3.37
C GLY A 39 -1.90 10.73 -3.24
N TRP A 40 -1.71 10.15 -2.05
CA TRP A 40 -0.71 9.10 -1.84
C TRP A 40 -1.09 7.78 -2.51
N THR A 41 -2.38 7.54 -2.74
CA THR A 41 -2.89 6.35 -3.46
C THR A 41 -2.78 6.48 -4.98
N SER A 42 -2.36 7.64 -5.52
CA SER A 42 -2.30 7.90 -6.97
C SER A 42 -1.49 6.84 -7.71
N GLU A 43 -0.38 6.38 -7.14
CA GLU A 43 0.48 5.37 -7.76
C GLU A 43 -0.21 3.99 -7.84
N MET A 44 -0.98 3.61 -6.81
CA MET A 44 -1.75 2.36 -6.78
C MET A 44 -2.86 2.34 -7.84
N TYR A 45 -3.56 3.47 -7.99
CA TYR A 45 -4.56 3.64 -9.03
C TYR A 45 -3.94 3.75 -10.43
N GLY A 46 -2.83 4.47 -10.57
CA GLY A 46 -2.07 4.57 -11.82
C GLY A 46 -1.63 3.21 -12.33
N TYR A 47 -1.12 2.34 -11.46
CA TYR A 47 -0.81 0.95 -11.79
C TYR A 47 -2.06 0.21 -12.27
N SER A 48 -3.16 0.30 -11.51
CA SER A 48 -4.40 -0.44 -11.80
C SER A 48 -4.99 -0.05 -13.17
N PHE A 49 -5.02 1.24 -13.48
CA PHE A 49 -5.51 1.73 -14.77
C PHE A 49 -4.56 1.38 -15.91
N GLY A 50 -3.25 1.61 -15.75
CA GLY A 50 -2.26 1.25 -16.76
C GLY A 50 -2.26 -0.25 -17.07
N ALA A 51 -2.36 -1.10 -16.05
CA ALA A 51 -2.42 -2.55 -16.19
C ALA A 51 -3.68 -3.01 -16.93
N ALA A 52 -4.82 -2.38 -16.68
CA ALA A 52 -6.05 -2.67 -17.41
C ALA A 52 -5.94 -2.29 -18.89
N GLU A 53 -5.30 -1.17 -19.20
CA GLU A 53 -5.13 -0.65 -20.56
C GLU A 53 -4.24 -1.55 -21.43
N VAL A 54 -3.19 -2.14 -20.84
CA VAL A 54 -2.34 -3.14 -21.53
C VAL A 54 -2.89 -4.57 -21.45
N GLY A 55 -4.07 -4.77 -20.86
CA GLY A 55 -4.74 -6.07 -20.79
C GLY A 55 -4.13 -7.06 -19.78
N LEU A 56 -3.36 -6.59 -18.81
CA LEU A 56 -2.79 -7.46 -17.77
C LEU A 56 -3.89 -8.00 -16.84
N ARG A 57 -3.69 -9.25 -16.42
CA ARG A 57 -4.58 -9.96 -15.50
C ARG A 57 -3.87 -10.24 -14.19
N HIS A 58 -4.55 -9.97 -13.10
CA HIS A 58 -4.04 -10.20 -11.75
C HIS A 58 -4.44 -11.59 -11.27
N LYS A 59 -3.48 -12.29 -10.66
CA LYS A 59 -3.76 -13.45 -9.82
C LYS A 59 -3.86 -12.96 -8.38
N ILE A 60 -5.03 -13.11 -7.77
CA ILE A 60 -5.26 -12.79 -6.37
C ILE A 60 -4.90 -14.02 -5.54
N ASN A 61 -4.05 -13.83 -4.53
CA ASN A 61 -3.64 -14.86 -3.60
C ASN A 61 -3.87 -14.33 -2.18
N ASP A 62 -4.66 -15.06 -1.39
CA ASP A 62 -5.01 -14.66 -0.02
C ASP A 62 -4.13 -15.36 1.03
N ASP A 63 -3.11 -16.09 0.57
CA ASP A 63 -2.18 -16.89 1.39
C ASP A 63 -0.78 -16.28 1.54
N LEU A 64 -0.52 -15.16 0.85
CA LEU A 64 0.81 -14.56 0.80
C LEU A 64 1.07 -13.61 1.97
N MET A 65 0.14 -12.70 2.22
CA MET A 65 0.35 -11.51 3.04
C MET A 65 -0.77 -11.33 4.06
N ILE A 66 -0.42 -10.86 5.27
CA ILE A 66 -1.36 -10.50 6.31
C ILE A 66 -1.00 -9.14 6.93
N TYR A 67 -2.02 -8.42 7.42
CA TYR A 67 -1.83 -7.23 8.24
C TYR A 67 -1.70 -7.61 9.73
N PRO A 68 -0.85 -6.93 10.51
CA PRO A 68 -0.81 -7.08 11.97
C PRO A 68 -2.21 -6.93 12.60
N GLY A 69 -2.55 -7.83 13.52
CA GLY A 69 -3.85 -7.86 14.21
C GLY A 69 -4.95 -8.64 13.49
N TYR A 70 -4.73 -9.05 12.23
CA TYR A 70 -5.67 -9.91 11.51
C TYR A 70 -5.42 -11.38 11.86
N THR A 71 -6.48 -12.18 11.88
CA THR A 71 -6.36 -13.63 12.10
C THR A 71 -6.06 -14.32 10.77
N PRO A 72 -4.99 -15.11 10.66
CA PRO A 72 -4.71 -15.88 9.45
C PRO A 72 -5.86 -16.82 9.10
N GLN A 73 -6.05 -17.09 7.82
CA GLN A 73 -7.00 -18.12 7.38
C GLN A 73 -6.56 -19.49 7.91
N LEU A 74 -7.54 -20.37 8.15
CA LEU A 74 -7.26 -21.70 8.66
C LEU A 74 -6.41 -22.49 7.66
N GLY A 75 -5.27 -23.01 8.12
CA GLY A 75 -4.35 -23.80 7.29
C GLY A 75 -3.44 -22.96 6.38
N VAL A 76 -3.47 -21.63 6.50
CA VAL A 76 -2.56 -20.72 5.79
C VAL A 76 -1.50 -20.22 6.76
N GLU A 77 -0.23 -20.38 6.39
CA GLU A 77 0.91 -19.75 7.06
C GLU A 77 1.34 -18.52 6.23
N PRO A 78 1.05 -17.28 6.70
CA PRO A 78 1.42 -16.08 5.96
C PRO A 78 2.94 -15.95 5.90
N ILE A 79 3.48 -15.72 4.70
CA ILE A 79 4.93 -15.56 4.51
C ILE A 79 5.38 -14.10 4.56
N LEU A 80 4.45 -13.15 4.44
CA LEU A 80 4.70 -11.72 4.45
C LEU A 80 3.79 -10.99 5.45
N LEU A 81 4.39 -10.18 6.32
CA LEU A 81 3.66 -9.28 7.23
C LEU A 81 3.73 -7.85 6.68
N HIS A 82 2.58 -7.27 6.35
CA HIS A 82 2.50 -5.95 5.73
C HIS A 82 2.08 -4.86 6.73
N TYR A 83 2.97 -3.89 6.94
CA TYR A 83 2.71 -2.74 7.80
C TYR A 83 2.33 -1.51 6.97
N GLY A 84 1.04 -1.35 6.70
CA GLY A 84 0.48 -0.19 5.99
C GLY A 84 -0.08 0.90 6.90
N LEU A 85 -0.51 0.55 8.11
CA LEU A 85 -1.19 1.44 9.05
C LEU A 85 -0.53 1.40 10.43
N PRO A 86 -0.72 2.44 11.27
CA PRO A 86 -0.29 2.40 12.66
C PRO A 86 -0.86 1.18 13.39
N PHE A 87 -0.01 0.49 14.14
CA PHE A 87 -0.35 -0.71 14.89
C PHE A 87 0.24 -0.64 16.29
N SER A 88 -0.53 -1.07 17.31
CA SER A 88 -0.11 -1.02 18.71
C SER A 88 -0.40 -2.31 19.45
N VAL A 89 0.53 -2.73 20.31
CA VAL A 89 0.41 -3.85 21.24
C VAL A 89 0.85 -3.39 22.62
N GLY A 90 -0.10 -3.29 23.56
CA GLY A 90 0.16 -2.71 24.88
C GLY A 90 0.71 -1.28 24.77
N ASN A 91 1.90 -1.05 25.33
CA ASN A 91 2.58 0.25 25.30
C ASN A 91 3.48 0.45 24.07
N CYS A 92 3.61 -0.55 23.20
CA CYS A 92 4.44 -0.45 21.99
C CYS A 92 3.56 -0.10 20.80
N SER A 93 3.96 0.91 20.02
CA SER A 93 3.29 1.30 18.78
C SER A 93 4.29 1.44 17.65
N PHE A 94 3.89 1.05 16.44
CA PHE A 94 4.66 1.23 15.22
C PHE A 94 3.81 1.93 14.16
N ALA A 95 4.37 2.93 13.49
CA ALA A 95 3.77 3.55 12.32
C ALA A 95 4.87 3.85 11.29
N LYS A 96 4.77 3.22 10.11
CA LYS A 96 5.77 3.38 9.03
C LYS A 96 6.03 4.84 8.66
N LEU A 97 4.99 5.68 8.66
CA LEU A 97 5.07 7.12 8.38
C LEU A 97 5.90 7.89 9.42
N ARG A 98 5.91 7.45 10.69
CA ARG A 98 6.65 8.11 11.77
C ARG A 98 8.07 7.59 11.95
N HIS A 99 8.41 6.46 11.31
CA HIS A 99 9.73 5.85 11.44
C HIS A 99 10.89 6.76 11.01
N HIS A 100 10.64 7.75 10.15
CA HIS A 100 11.65 8.72 9.71
C HIS A 100 11.73 9.99 10.58
N GLU A 101 10.79 10.20 11.50
CA GLU A 101 10.79 11.34 12.43
C GLU A 101 11.50 10.99 13.75
N ASP A 102 11.71 9.70 14.02
CA ASP A 102 12.33 9.21 15.24
C ASP A 102 13.87 9.25 15.13
N GLY A 103 14.43 10.45 15.29
CA GLY A 103 15.84 10.66 15.66
C GLY A 103 16.13 10.33 17.13
N GLU A 104 15.27 9.57 17.82
CA GLU A 104 15.37 9.34 19.26
C GLU A 104 15.33 7.85 19.63
N SER A 105 16.19 7.52 20.58
CA SER A 105 16.50 6.20 21.10
C SER A 105 15.27 5.39 21.50
N TYR A 106 15.24 4.11 21.10
CA TYR A 106 14.34 3.09 21.64
C TYR A 106 14.51 2.96 23.16
N GLY A 107 13.72 3.71 23.92
CA GLY A 107 13.52 3.49 25.35
C GLY A 107 12.57 2.31 25.53
N ILE A 108 13.12 1.12 25.82
CA ILE A 108 12.35 0.04 26.44
C ILE A 108 11.95 0.56 27.83
N GLY A 109 10.73 1.08 27.94
CA GLY A 109 10.15 1.50 29.21
C GLY A 109 10.08 0.31 30.16
N SER A 110 10.93 0.32 31.18
CA SER A 110 10.88 -0.61 32.30
C SER A 110 10.11 0.05 33.46
N LYS A 111 9.03 -0.63 33.87
CA LYS A 111 8.17 -0.44 35.07
C LYS A 111 7.15 0.70 35.04
#